data_AF-A0A3P1WPU5-F1
#
_entry.id   AF-A0A3P1WPU5-F1
#
_cell.length_a   1.000
_cell.length_b   1.000
_cell.length_c   1.000
_cell.angle_alpha   90.00
_cell.angle_beta   90.00
_cell.angle_gamma   90.00
#
_symmetry.space_group_name_H-M   'P 1'
#
loop_
_entity.id
_entity.type
_entity.pdbx_description
1 polymer ?
#
loop_
_entity_poly.entity_id
_entity_poly.type
_entity_poly.pdbx_seq_one_letter_code
_entity_poly.pdbx_strand_id
1 'polypeptide(L)'
;MEHYYDNLDINIHILYDDFRVLPNPEKSIASLIYESEVLPLKALDEILGPLIKDLGDAPDHVYLDDPRWPAVIHAAADALAAMEANEPRDGAHQPK
;
A
#
# COMPACT_ATOMS: atom_id res chain seq x y z
N MET A 1 -1.62 12.74 -20.73
CA MET A 1 -2.03 12.86 -19.32
C MET A 1 -1.61 11.55 -18.72
N GLU A 2 -0.42 11.52 -18.13
CA GLU A 2 0.15 10.32 -17.52
C GLU A 2 -0.61 10.10 -16.21
N HIS A 3 -1.26 8.95 -16.08
CA HIS A 3 -2.05 8.61 -14.91
C HIS A 3 -1.08 8.43 -13.74
N TYR A 4 -1.09 9.38 -12.80
CA TYR A 4 -0.21 9.39 -11.62
C TYR A 4 -0.24 8.06 -10.83
N TYR A 5 -1.37 7.33 -10.91
CA TYR A 5 -1.57 6.01 -10.30
C TYR A 5 -1.00 4.82 -11.09
N ASP A 6 -0.67 5.00 -12.38
CA ASP A 6 -0.17 3.92 -13.25
C ASP A 6 1.35 3.71 -13.11
N ASN A 7 2.02 4.58 -12.35
CA ASN A 7 3.45 4.46 -12.08
C ASN A 7 3.67 3.74 -10.74
N LEU A 8 4.22 2.53 -10.80
CA LEU A 8 4.44 1.70 -9.63
C LEU A 8 5.45 2.35 -8.67
N ASP A 9 6.50 2.96 -9.22
CA ASP A 9 7.53 3.66 -8.47
C ASP A 9 6.94 4.75 -7.56
N ILE A 10 5.99 5.53 -8.08
CA ILE A 10 5.30 6.58 -7.31
C ILE A 10 4.51 6.00 -6.13
N ASN A 11 3.76 4.91 -6.36
CA ASN A 11 2.97 4.29 -5.29
C ASN A 11 3.87 3.68 -4.20
N ILE A 12 5.01 3.10 -4.58
CA ILE A 12 6.01 2.58 -3.64
C ILE A 12 6.57 3.73 -2.79
N HIS A 13 6.98 4.83 -3.41
CA HIS A 13 7.49 6.00 -2.69
C HIS A 13 6.46 6.59 -1.72
N ILE A 14 5.20 6.68 -2.10
CA ILE A 14 4.13 7.16 -1.20
C ILE A 14 4.01 6.26 0.05
N LEU A 15 3.99 4.93 -0.14
CA LEU A 15 3.77 3.97 0.94
C LEU A 15 4.96 3.88 1.91
N TYR A 16 6.18 3.89 1.38
CA TYR A 16 7.40 3.62 2.16
C TYR A 16 8.18 4.87 2.56
N ASP A 17 8.22 5.91 1.71
CA ASP A 17 9.11 7.06 1.92
C ASP A 17 8.38 8.30 2.43
N ASP A 18 7.30 8.71 1.75
CA ASP A 18 6.63 10.00 2.02
C ASP A 18 5.74 9.93 3.26
N PHE A 19 4.91 8.89 3.36
CA PHE A 19 4.01 8.72 4.51
C PHE A 19 4.53 7.68 5.51
N ARG A 20 5.51 6.85 5.13
CA ARG A 20 6.13 5.80 5.97
C ARG A 20 5.11 4.92 6.69
N VAL A 21 3.97 4.66 6.03
CA VAL A 21 2.93 3.77 6.57
C VAL A 21 3.51 2.37 6.67
N LEU A 22 4.26 1.94 5.66
CA LEU A 22 5.04 0.72 5.72
C LEU A 22 6.51 1.05 6.03
N PRO A 23 7.22 0.18 6.77
CA PRO A 23 6.81 -1.16 7.25
C PRO A 23 6.14 -1.17 8.64
N ASN A 24 5.84 -0.02 9.25
CA ASN A 24 5.32 0.07 10.62
C ASN A 24 3.96 0.80 10.70
N PRO A 25 2.88 0.20 10.17
CA PRO A 25 1.59 0.88 10.04
C PRO A 25 1.01 1.35 11.38
N GLU A 26 1.35 0.69 12.49
CA GLU A 26 0.88 1.09 13.83
C GLU A 26 1.27 2.51 14.22
N LYS A 27 2.39 3.03 13.69
CA LYS A 27 2.83 4.40 13.97
C LYS A 27 1.93 5.45 13.31
N SER A 28 1.13 5.01 12.35
CA SER A 28 0.26 5.84 11.53
C SER A 28 -1.20 5.76 11.95
N ILE A 29 -1.53 4.98 12.99
CA ILE A 29 -2.88 4.92 13.58
C ILE A 29 -3.30 6.32 14.07
N ALA A 30 -4.57 6.67 13.89
CA ALA A 30 -5.19 7.95 14.23
C ALA A 30 -4.71 9.15 13.39
N SER A 31 -3.50 9.12 12.84
CA SER A 31 -2.98 10.18 11.97
C SER A 31 -3.33 9.95 10.50
N LEU A 32 -3.13 8.73 10.00
CA LEU A 32 -3.27 8.39 8.59
C LEU A 32 -4.09 7.14 8.35
N ILE A 33 -4.13 6.19 9.29
CA ILE A 33 -4.86 4.93 9.14
C ILE A 33 -5.68 4.62 10.40
N TYR A 34 -6.64 3.71 10.28
CA TYR A 34 -7.39 3.14 11.40
C TYR A 34 -6.75 1.83 11.89
N GLU A 35 -7.08 1.40 13.11
CA GLU A 35 -6.55 0.14 13.67
C GLU A 35 -6.92 -1.09 12.83
N SER A 36 -8.11 -1.10 12.21
CA SER A 36 -8.57 -2.17 11.33
C SER A 36 -7.75 -2.32 10.03
N GLU A 37 -7.02 -1.28 9.63
CA GLU A 37 -6.21 -1.25 8.40
C GLU A 37 -4.80 -1.81 8.62
N VAL A 38 -4.36 -1.93 9.88
CA VAL A 38 -2.99 -2.35 10.23
C VAL A 38 -2.67 -3.75 9.73
N LEU A 39 -3.55 -4.74 9.99
CA LEU A 39 -3.28 -6.13 9.62
C LEU A 39 -3.23 -6.33 8.10
N PRO A 40 -4.19 -5.82 7.30
CA PRO A 40 -4.10 -5.86 5.84
C PRO A 40 -2.85 -5.16 5.28
N LEU A 41 -2.47 -4.00 5.82
CA LEU A 41 -1.27 -3.27 5.40
C LEU A 41 0.02 -4.06 5.70
N LYS A 42 0.09 -4.74 6.85
CA LYS A 42 1.21 -5.64 7.15
C LYS A 42 1.28 -6.83 6.21
N ALA A 43 0.15 -7.44 5.88
CA ALA A 43 0.11 -8.55 4.93
C ALA A 43 0.61 -8.11 3.54
N LEU A 44 0.32 -6.87 3.12
CA LEU A 44 0.91 -6.28 1.92
C LEU A 44 2.43 -6.14 2.05
N ASP A 45 2.94 -5.59 3.16
CA ASP A 45 4.38 -5.42 3.39
C ASP A 45 5.15 -6.74 3.40
N GLU A 46 4.57 -7.80 3.96
CA GLU A 46 5.18 -9.13 4.00
C GLU A 46 5.48 -9.71 2.61
N ILE A 47 4.77 -9.25 1.58
CA ILE A 47 4.93 -9.70 0.20
C ILE A 47 5.71 -8.67 -0.62
N LEU A 48 5.31 -7.40 -0.53
CA LEU A 48 5.88 -6.31 -1.31
C LEU A 48 7.27 -5.89 -0.80
N GLY A 49 7.49 -5.86 0.50
CA GLY A 49 8.76 -5.48 1.12
C GLY A 49 9.95 -6.33 0.64
N PRO A 50 9.87 -7.68 0.70
CA PRO A 50 10.90 -8.55 0.13
C PRO A 50 11.08 -8.37 -1.38
N LEU A 51 10.00 -8.18 -2.13
CA LEU A 51 10.05 -7.96 -3.57
C LEU A 51 10.84 -6.68 -3.91
N ILE A 52 10.55 -5.57 -3.22
CA ILE A 52 11.29 -4.30 -3.37
C ILE A 52 12.76 -4.49 -2.97
N LYS A 53 13.02 -5.19 -1.86
CA LYS A 53 14.39 -5.45 -1.42
C LYS A 53 15.20 -6.24 -2.44
N ASP A 54 14.57 -7.20 -3.13
CA ASP A 54 15.24 -8.07 -4.10
C ASP A 54 15.43 -7.37 -5.45
N LEU A 55 14.43 -6.62 -5.92
CA LEU A 55 14.43 -5.99 -7.24
C LEU A 55 15.05 -4.58 -7.25
N GLY A 56 14.99 -3.86 -6.13
CA GLY A 56 15.53 -2.51 -5.98
C GLY A 56 14.98 -1.54 -7.04
N ASP A 57 15.87 -0.79 -7.69
CA ASP A 57 15.53 0.23 -8.69
C ASP A 57 15.19 -0.37 -10.07
N ALA A 58 14.73 -1.62 -10.13
CA ALA A 58 14.32 -2.24 -11.38
C ALA A 58 13.12 -1.50 -11.99
N PRO A 59 13.04 -1.38 -13.32
CA PRO A 59 11.91 -0.73 -13.97
C PRO A 59 10.60 -1.51 -13.76
N ASP A 60 9.46 -0.82 -13.74
CA ASP A 60 8.13 -1.36 -13.45
C ASP A 60 7.83 -2.70 -14.11
N HIS A 61 8.14 -2.87 -15.40
CA HIS A 61 7.86 -4.12 -16.12
C HIS A 61 8.53 -5.35 -15.47
N VAL A 62 9.67 -5.19 -14.81
CA VAL A 62 10.35 -6.27 -14.09
C VAL A 62 9.56 -6.68 -12.85
N TYR A 63 8.95 -5.73 -12.14
CA TYR A 63 8.03 -6.03 -11.04
C TYR A 63 6.75 -6.70 -11.54
N LEU A 64 6.17 -6.19 -12.63
CA LEU A 64 4.93 -6.71 -13.22
C LEU A 64 5.08 -8.15 -13.74
N ASP A 65 6.27 -8.49 -14.24
CA ASP A 65 6.60 -9.83 -14.75
C ASP A 65 7.06 -10.81 -13.65
N ASP A 66 7.27 -10.34 -12.40
CA ASP A 66 7.69 -11.21 -11.29
C ASP A 66 6.55 -12.18 -10.90
N PRO A 67 6.81 -13.48 -10.72
CA PRO A 67 5.78 -14.46 -10.37
C PRO A 67 5.12 -14.21 -9.00
N ARG A 68 5.72 -13.38 -8.12
CA ARG A 68 5.13 -12.93 -6.85
C ARG A 68 4.11 -11.81 -7.04
N TRP A 69 4.13 -11.12 -8.18
CA TRP A 69 3.29 -9.94 -8.44
C TRP A 69 1.78 -10.19 -8.27
N PRO A 70 1.19 -11.32 -8.72
CA PRO A 70 -0.21 -11.58 -8.46
C PRO A 70 -0.56 -11.59 -6.96
N ALA A 71 0.34 -12.06 -6.09
CA ALA A 71 0.10 -12.05 -4.64
C ALA A 71 0.12 -10.63 -4.05
N VAL A 72 1.00 -9.76 -4.57
CA VAL A 72 1.02 -8.33 -4.23
C VAL A 72 -0.32 -7.67 -4.56
N ILE A 73 -0.86 -7.92 -5.76
CA ILE A 73 -2.15 -7.37 -6.19
C ILE A 73 -3.29 -7.78 -5.25
N HIS A 74 -3.34 -9.07 -4.85
CA HIS A 74 -4.38 -9.54 -3.93
C HIS A 74 -4.26 -8.88 -2.55
N ALA A 75 -3.06 -8.82 -1.98
CA ALA A 75 -2.86 -8.18 -0.68
C ALA A 75 -3.14 -6.67 -0.72
N ALA A 76 -2.79 -6.00 -1.83
CA ALA A 76 -3.10 -4.59 -2.03
C ALA A 76 -4.61 -4.35 -2.13
N ALA A 77 -5.35 -5.24 -2.81
CA ALA A 77 -6.81 -5.16 -2.88
C ALA A 77 -7.46 -5.34 -1.50
N ASP A 78 -6.96 -6.27 -0.68
CA ASP A 78 -7.45 -6.49 0.68
C ASP A 78 -7.17 -5.27 1.59
N ALA A 79 -5.98 -4.67 1.46
CA ALA A 79 -5.64 -3.44 2.16
C ALA A 79 -6.53 -2.26 1.73
N LEU A 80 -6.73 -2.08 0.42
CA LEU A 80 -7.63 -1.05 -0.11
C LEU A 80 -9.06 -1.23 0.39
N ALA A 81 -9.60 -2.45 0.36
CA ALA A 81 -10.95 -2.72 0.85
C ALA A 81 -11.12 -2.39 2.34
N ALA A 82 -10.09 -2.64 3.15
CA ALA A 82 -10.09 -2.25 4.56
C ALA A 82 -10.09 -0.72 4.74
N MET A 83 -9.34 -0.01 3.89
CA MET A 83 -9.30 1.46 3.90
C MET A 83 -10.63 2.07 3.47
N GLU A 84 -11.20 1.61 2.36
CA GLU A 84 -12.50 2.05 1.84
C GLU A 84 -13.64 1.79 2.83
N ALA A 85 -13.56 0.72 3.62
CA ALA A 85 -14.56 0.42 4.65
C ALA A 85 -14.63 1.49 5.75
N ASN A 86 -13.53 2.22 5.99
CA ASN A 86 -13.46 3.32 6.95
C ASN A 86 -13.60 4.71 6.29
N GLU A 87 -13.74 4.78 4.97
CA GLU A 87 -14.00 6.04 4.29
C GLU A 87 -15.46 6.48 4.49
N PRO A 88 -15.71 7.75 4.84
CA PRO A 88 -17.06 8.27 4.94
C PRO A 88 -17.79 8.17 3.60
N ARG A 89 -18.95 7.49 3.58
CA ARG A 89 -19.76 7.39 2.36
C ARG A 89 -20.35 8.73 1.88
N ASP A 90 -20.33 9.77 2.69
CA ASP A 90 -20.79 11.13 2.33
C ASP A 90 -20.21 12.17 3.31
N GLY A 91 -18.94 12.57 3.17
CA GLY A 91 -18.34 13.75 3.85
C GLY A 91 -18.32 13.76 5.39
N ALA A 92 -18.90 12.77 6.06
CA ALA A 92 -18.95 12.66 7.51
C ALA A 92 -17.70 11.95 8.01
N HIS A 93 -16.62 12.71 8.20
CA HIS A 93 -15.37 12.20 8.78
C HIS A 93 -15.66 11.40 10.06
N GLN A 94 -15.47 10.08 10.01
CA GLN A 94 -15.25 9.31 11.22
C GLN A 94 -13.88 9.73 11.76
N PRO A 95 -13.79 10.16 13.04
CA PRO A 95 -12.49 10.46 13.61
C PRO A 95 -11.66 9.18 13.65
N LYS A 96 -10.44 9.29 13.14
CA LYS A 96 -9.40 8.25 13.25
C LYS A 96 -8.92 8.09 14.69
#